data_AF-A0A925ZUM1-F1
#
_entry.id   AF-A0A925ZUM1-F1
#
_cell.length_a   1.000
_cell.length_b   1.000
_cell.length_c   1.000
_cell.angle_alpha   90.00
_cell.angle_beta   90.00
_cell.angle_gamma   90.00
#
_symmetry.space_group_name_H-M   'P 1'
#
loop_
_entity.id
_entity.type
_entity.pdbx_description
1 polymer ?
#
loop_
_entity_poly.entity_id
_entity_poly.type
_entity_poly.pdbx_seq_one_letter_code
_entity_poly.pdbx_strand_id
1 'polypeptide(L)'
;MNDERALNTAAEQQGYSVASTQAALVGLRQQLGHTTFYVYRSSGRSGGEGGTGETPSGKPRTILAFPSGDAALAFAQRNDLGHAPRLQRLSLARLLMALIQQTSLAAVLFVADEAAEPAAGRLPAGFRLERAALLQSLAA
;
A
#
# COMPACT_ATOMS: atom_id res chain seq x y z
N MET A 1 15.43 -9.25 -5.74
CA MET A 1 16.73 -8.70 -5.29
C MET A 1 16.94 -7.23 -5.70
N ASN A 2 16.46 -6.76 -6.87
CA ASN A 2 16.59 -5.35 -7.25
C ASN A 2 15.78 -4.36 -6.40
N ASP A 3 14.58 -4.75 -5.92
CA ASP A 3 13.71 -3.81 -5.20
C ASP A 3 14.23 -3.41 -3.82
N GLU A 4 14.93 -4.29 -3.10
CA GLU A 4 15.50 -3.98 -1.78
C GLU A 4 16.67 -2.99 -1.90
N ARG A 5 17.50 -3.17 -2.91
CA ARG A 5 18.57 -2.21 -3.23
C ARG A 5 17.97 -0.85 -3.59
N ALA A 6 16.94 -0.82 -4.42
CA ALA A 6 16.24 0.42 -4.78
C ALA A 6 15.58 1.08 -3.56
N LEU A 7 15.01 0.30 -2.63
CA LEU A 7 14.49 0.81 -1.37
C LEU A 7 15.59 1.47 -0.52
N ASN A 8 16.72 0.78 -0.33
CA ASN A 8 17.84 1.32 0.45
C ASN A 8 18.38 2.61 -0.17
N THR A 9 18.60 2.64 -1.49
CA THR A 9 19.03 3.84 -2.19
C THR A 9 18.02 4.98 -2.05
N ALA A 10 16.71 4.70 -2.11
CA ALA A 10 15.68 5.70 -1.91
C ALA A 10 15.63 6.26 -0.48
N ALA A 11 15.87 5.41 0.52
CA ALA A 11 15.93 5.80 1.91
C ALA A 11 17.16 6.67 2.20
N GLU A 12 18.33 6.29 1.68
CA GLU A 12 19.58 7.06 1.78
C GLU A 12 19.45 8.44 1.14
N GLN A 13 18.80 8.54 -0.03
CA GLN A 13 18.53 9.83 -0.70
C GLN A 13 17.67 10.78 0.15
N GLN A 14 16.90 10.24 1.09
CA GLN A 14 16.06 10.99 2.03
C GLN A 14 16.76 11.17 3.41
N GLY A 15 18.02 10.74 3.53
CA GLY A 15 18.81 10.87 4.76
C GLY A 15 18.60 9.77 5.80
N TYR A 16 17.91 8.67 5.45
CA TYR A 16 17.69 7.55 6.35
C TYR A 16 18.80 6.50 6.24
N SER A 17 19.05 5.78 7.34
CA SER A 17 20.09 4.74 7.36
C SER A 17 19.63 3.47 6.64
N VAL A 18 20.56 2.80 5.97
CA VAL A 18 20.32 1.47 5.36
C VAL A 18 19.96 0.44 6.42
N ALA A 19 20.59 0.51 7.60
CA ALA A 19 20.35 -0.43 8.70
C ALA A 19 18.91 -0.34 9.22
N SER A 20 18.42 0.87 9.53
CA SER A 20 17.04 1.10 9.99
C SER A 20 16.02 0.70 8.91
N THR A 21 16.34 0.97 7.63
CA THR A 21 15.51 0.56 6.48
C THR A 21 15.40 -0.96 6.35
N GLN A 22 16.51 -1.68 6.50
CA GLN A 22 16.51 -3.14 6.47
C GLN A 22 15.79 -3.74 7.68
N ALA A 23 16.01 -3.19 8.88
CA ALA A 23 15.32 -3.62 10.09
C ALA A 23 13.80 -3.46 9.96
N ALA A 24 13.33 -2.32 9.46
CA ALA A 24 11.91 -2.08 9.20
C ALA A 24 11.34 -3.06 8.17
N LEU A 25 12.06 -3.32 7.08
CA LEU A 25 11.65 -4.30 6.07
C LEU A 25 11.55 -5.72 6.66
N VAL A 26 12.53 -6.15 7.46
CA VAL A 26 12.54 -7.48 8.10
C VAL A 26 11.40 -7.62 9.10
N GLY A 27 11.19 -6.61 9.96
CA GLY A 27 10.10 -6.62 10.94
C GLY A 27 8.73 -6.71 10.27
N LEU A 28 8.51 -5.93 9.21
CA LEU A 28 7.25 -5.98 8.46
C LEU A 28 7.06 -7.31 7.72
N ARG A 29 8.12 -7.95 7.22
CA ARG A 29 8.02 -9.30 6.63
C ARG A 29 7.57 -10.33 7.65
N GLN A 30 8.15 -10.30 8.84
CA GLN A 30 7.79 -11.22 9.92
C GLN A 30 6.34 -10.99 10.37
N GLN A 31 5.91 -9.74 10.45
CA GLN A 31 4.56 -9.40 10.88
C GLN A 31 3.50 -9.74 9.84
N LEU A 32 3.79 -9.50 8.55
CA LEU A 32 2.81 -9.68 7.48
C LEU A 32 2.77 -11.11 6.93
N GLY A 33 3.85 -11.88 7.07
CA GLY A 33 3.97 -13.23 6.49
C GLY A 33 4.05 -13.26 4.95
N HIS A 34 3.77 -12.15 4.27
CA HIS A 34 3.80 -12.02 2.82
C HIS A 34 4.82 -10.97 2.37
N THR A 35 5.51 -11.26 1.25
CA THR A 35 6.51 -10.35 0.66
C THR A 35 6.02 -9.69 -0.63
N THR A 36 4.90 -10.17 -1.17
CA THR A 36 4.33 -9.76 -2.44
C THR A 36 2.85 -9.48 -2.24
N PHE A 37 2.39 -8.36 -2.79
CA PHE A 37 1.02 -7.89 -2.66
C PHE A 37 0.47 -7.46 -4.00
N TYR A 38 -0.85 -7.47 -4.11
CA TYR A 38 -1.59 -7.02 -5.27
C TYR A 38 -2.23 -5.67 -4.95
N VAL A 39 -2.01 -4.68 -5.82
CA VAL A 39 -2.56 -3.32 -5.67
C VAL A 39 -3.26 -2.90 -6.94
N TYR A 40 -4.34 -2.14 -6.82
CA TYR A 40 -4.97 -1.51 -7.97
C TYR A 40 -4.30 -0.18 -8.31
N ARG A 41 -3.84 -0.03 -9.56
CA ARG A 41 -3.48 1.29 -10.08
C ARG A 41 -4.72 1.95 -10.63
N SER A 42 -5.07 3.11 -10.06
CA SER A 42 -5.97 4.04 -10.72
C SER A 42 -5.29 4.57 -11.98
N SER A 43 -5.62 4.02 -13.15
CA SER A 43 -5.40 4.70 -14.41
C SER A 43 -6.32 5.92 -14.41
N GLY A 44 -5.76 7.12 -14.48
CA GLY A 44 -6.51 8.37 -14.35
C GLY A 44 -7.74 8.43 -15.25
N ARG A 45 -8.89 8.11 -14.68
CA ARG A 45 -10.23 8.60 -15.02
C ARG A 45 -11.12 8.15 -13.87
N SER A 46 -11.46 9.10 -13.01
CA SER A 46 -12.51 8.97 -12.00
C SER A 46 -13.77 8.35 -12.61
N GLY A 47 -14.40 7.41 -11.90
CA GLY A 47 -15.74 6.91 -12.21
C GLY A 47 -16.06 5.64 -11.41
N GLY A 48 -16.98 5.75 -10.45
CA GLY A 48 -17.57 4.66 -9.66
C GLY A 48 -17.00 4.56 -8.24
N GLU A 49 -17.40 5.37 -7.25
CA GLU A 49 -18.69 5.46 -6.52
C GLU A 49 -18.79 4.51 -5.32
N GLY A 50 -18.10 4.90 -4.25
CA GLY A 50 -18.23 4.34 -2.90
C GLY A 50 -17.72 5.31 -1.84
N GLY A 51 -18.00 6.61 -2.03
CA GLY A 51 -17.57 7.68 -1.13
C GLY A 51 -17.84 9.05 -1.74
N THR A 52 -18.97 9.65 -1.37
CA THR A 52 -19.31 11.05 -1.62
C THR A 52 -18.15 11.98 -1.28
N GLY A 53 -17.73 12.77 -2.27
CA GLY A 53 -16.82 13.89 -2.07
C GLY A 53 -15.71 13.91 -3.12
N GLU A 54 -15.96 14.70 -4.17
CA GLU A 54 -14.99 15.62 -4.78
C GLU A 54 -13.56 15.41 -4.27
N THR A 55 -12.65 14.86 -5.08
CA THR A 55 -11.26 14.72 -4.62
C THR A 55 -10.68 16.13 -4.52
N PRO A 56 -10.45 16.67 -3.31
CA PRO A 56 -9.69 17.90 -3.22
C PRO A 56 -8.26 17.50 -3.58
N SER A 57 -7.58 18.28 -4.42
CA SER A 57 -6.18 18.11 -4.83
C SER A 57 -5.15 18.19 -3.68
N GLY A 58 -5.48 17.74 -2.46
CA GLY A 58 -4.62 17.80 -1.28
C GLY A 58 -4.88 16.72 -0.21
N LYS A 59 -5.81 15.78 -0.38
CA LYS A 59 -6.01 14.70 0.62
C LYS A 59 -5.01 13.55 0.41
N PRO A 60 -4.23 13.17 1.44
CA PRO A 60 -3.24 12.12 1.29
C PRO A 60 -3.95 10.76 1.12
N ARG A 61 -3.41 9.93 0.22
CA ARG A 61 -4.04 8.71 -0.30
C ARG A 61 -3.60 7.48 0.48
N THR A 62 -4.50 6.50 0.62
CA THR A 62 -4.18 5.17 1.18
C THR A 62 -4.19 4.14 0.06
N ILE A 63 -3.14 3.30 -0.02
CA ILE A 63 -3.08 2.18 -0.96
C ILE A 63 -3.59 0.92 -0.27
N LEU A 64 -4.44 0.15 -0.96
CA LEU A 64 -4.83 -1.20 -0.53
C LEU A 64 -3.88 -2.23 -1.14
N ALA A 65 -3.27 -3.06 -0.30
CA ALA A 65 -2.35 -4.12 -0.66
C ALA A 65 -2.91 -5.47 -0.25
N PHE A 66 -3.37 -6.24 -1.23
CA PHE A 66 -4.01 -7.54 -1.03
C PHE A 66 -2.97 -8.67 -1.02
N PRO A 67 -3.11 -9.70 -0.16
CA PRO A 67 -2.16 -10.81 -0.08
C PRO A 67 -2.25 -11.75 -1.30
N SER A 68 -3.43 -11.82 -1.93
CA SER A 68 -3.70 -12.65 -3.10
C SER A 68 -4.41 -11.89 -4.23
N GLY A 69 -4.31 -12.40 -5.45
CA GLY A 69 -5.04 -11.86 -6.60
C GLY A 69 -6.55 -12.05 -6.47
N ASP A 70 -6.99 -13.17 -5.87
CA ASP A 70 -8.40 -13.49 -5.67
C ASP A 70 -9.04 -12.53 -4.65
N ALA A 71 -8.36 -12.22 -3.54
CA ALA A 71 -8.84 -11.24 -2.57
C ALA A 71 -8.98 -9.83 -3.19
N ALA A 72 -8.04 -9.45 -4.06
CA ALA A 72 -8.15 -8.20 -4.80
C ALA A 72 -9.36 -8.21 -5.74
N LEU A 73 -9.52 -9.28 -6.52
CA LEU A 73 -10.61 -9.42 -7.50
C LEU A 73 -11.98 -9.39 -6.84
N ALA A 74 -12.17 -10.13 -5.74
CA ALA A 74 -13.40 -10.12 -4.95
C ALA A 74 -13.72 -8.70 -4.46
N PHE A 75 -12.71 -7.96 -3.98
CA PHE A 75 -12.87 -6.56 -3.60
C PHE A 75 -13.29 -5.66 -4.77
N ALA A 76 -12.68 -5.83 -5.95
CA ALA A 76 -13.02 -5.03 -7.13
C ALA A 76 -14.42 -5.30 -7.66
N GLN A 77 -14.85 -6.55 -7.70
CA GLN A 77 -16.21 -6.93 -8.09
C GLN A 77 -17.26 -6.34 -7.14
N ARG A 78 -17.01 -6.39 -5.83
CA ARG A 78 -17.95 -5.89 -4.82
C ARG A 78 -18.11 -4.37 -4.84
N ASN A 79 -17.02 -3.65 -5.08
CA ASN A 79 -17.03 -2.18 -5.06
C ASN A 79 -17.23 -1.56 -6.45
N ASP A 80 -17.63 -2.36 -7.44
CA ASP A 80 -17.80 -1.96 -8.84
C ASP A 80 -16.66 -1.05 -9.33
N LEU A 81 -15.42 -1.51 -9.14
CA LEU A 81 -14.20 -0.79 -9.53
C LEU A 81 -14.04 -0.73 -11.07
N GLY A 82 -15.09 -0.36 -11.81
CA GLY A 82 -15.12 -0.04 -13.23
C GLY A 82 -14.65 -1.15 -14.18
N HIS A 83 -14.60 -0.82 -15.48
CA HIS A 83 -14.36 -1.79 -16.55
C HIS A 83 -12.89 -2.21 -16.78
N ALA A 84 -11.91 -1.72 -16.02
CA ALA A 84 -10.50 -2.16 -16.17
C ALA A 84 -9.56 -1.75 -15.02
N PRO A 85 -9.82 -2.13 -13.74
CA PRO A 85 -8.87 -1.84 -12.68
C PRO A 85 -7.58 -2.64 -12.92
N ARG A 86 -6.47 -1.96 -13.23
CA ARG A 86 -5.19 -2.62 -13.52
C ARG A 86 -4.56 -3.09 -12.23
N LEU A 87 -4.73 -4.39 -11.95
CA LEU A 87 -4.07 -5.04 -10.83
C LEU A 87 -2.57 -5.15 -11.11
N GLN A 88 -1.76 -4.74 -10.15
CA GLN A 88 -0.31 -4.85 -10.20
C GLN A 88 0.20 -5.65 -9.01
N ARG A 89 1.15 -6.53 -9.30
CA ARG A 89 1.88 -7.27 -8.28
C ARG A 89 3.12 -6.48 -7.87
N LEU A 90 3.20 -6.07 -6.62
CA LEU A 90 4.31 -5.31 -6.06
C LEU A 90 4.95 -6.04 -4.89
N SER A 91 6.27 -5.90 -4.73
CA SER A 91 6.97 -6.37 -3.54
C SER A 91 6.75 -5.41 -2.37
N LEU A 92 6.89 -5.92 -1.14
CA LEU A 92 6.86 -5.10 0.08
C LEU A 92 7.89 -3.96 0.01
N ALA A 93 9.09 -4.25 -0.50
CA ALA A 93 10.13 -3.23 -0.67
C ALA A 93 9.68 -2.10 -1.60
N ARG A 94 8.97 -2.42 -2.69
CA ARG A 94 8.41 -1.43 -3.62
C ARG A 94 7.33 -0.56 -2.97
N LEU A 95 6.51 -1.15 -2.09
CA LEU A 95 5.49 -0.42 -1.33
C LEU A 95 6.11 0.54 -0.31
N LEU A 96 7.13 0.08 0.43
CA LEU A 96 7.87 0.94 1.36
C LEU A 96 8.59 2.09 0.63
N MET A 97 9.21 1.78 -0.51
CA MET A 97 9.85 2.79 -1.35
C MET A 97 8.83 3.83 -1.82
N ALA A 98 7.62 3.42 -2.20
CA ALA A 98 6.55 4.34 -2.56
C ALA A 98 6.13 5.24 -1.38
N LEU A 99 5.98 4.69 -0.16
CA LEU A 99 5.68 5.48 1.05
C LEU A 99 6.78 6.51 1.37
N ILE A 100 8.04 6.14 1.20
CA ILE A 100 9.17 7.05 1.43
C ILE A 100 9.15 8.19 0.39
N GLN A 101 9.06 7.84 -0.89
CA GLN A 101 9.22 8.79 -2.00
C GLN A 101 7.98 9.64 -2.31
N GLN A 102 6.77 9.12 -2.11
CA GLN A 102 5.53 9.80 -2.52
C GLN A 102 4.86 10.47 -1.32
N THR A 103 5.01 11.79 -1.21
CA THR A 103 4.42 12.60 -0.13
C THR A 103 2.89 12.60 -0.14
N SER A 104 2.27 12.31 -1.29
CA SER A 104 0.82 12.20 -1.44
C SER A 104 0.25 10.89 -0.89
N LEU A 105 1.08 9.91 -0.49
CA LEU A 105 0.65 8.69 0.16
C LEU A 105 0.68 8.85 1.69
N ALA A 106 -0.49 8.75 2.33
CA ALA A 106 -0.59 8.72 3.78
C ALA A 106 -0.23 7.34 4.35
N ALA A 107 -0.72 6.26 3.73
CA ALA A 107 -0.63 4.93 4.30
C ALA A 107 -0.71 3.82 3.25
N VAL A 108 -0.26 2.62 3.64
CA VAL A 108 -0.58 1.35 2.98
C VAL A 108 -1.38 0.50 3.95
N LEU A 109 -2.55 0.02 3.51
CA LEU A 109 -3.37 -0.95 4.23
C LEU A 109 -3.12 -2.33 3.62
N PHE A 110 -2.42 -3.17 4.36
CA PHE A 110 -2.20 -4.58 4.04
C PHE A 110 -3.43 -5.37 4.48
N VAL A 111 -4.23 -5.79 3.51
CA VAL A 111 -5.51 -6.47 3.74
C VAL A 111 -5.25 -7.85 4.33
N ALA A 112 -6.00 -8.23 5.36
CA ALA A 112 -5.91 -9.57 5.93
C ALA A 112 -6.58 -10.61 5.00
N ASP A 113 -6.00 -11.80 4.90
CA ASP A 113 -6.46 -12.87 4.00
C ASP A 113 -7.86 -13.37 4.37
N GLU A 114 -8.12 -13.50 5.68
CA GLU A 114 -9.41 -13.95 6.24
C GLU A 114 -10.26 -12.79 6.78
N ALA A 115 -10.02 -11.55 6.33
CA ALA A 115 -10.82 -10.42 6.78
C ALA A 115 -12.31 -10.66 6.47
N ALA A 116 -13.14 -10.68 7.51
CA ALA A 116 -14.60 -10.68 7.35
C ALA A 116 -14.97 -9.59 6.34
N GLU A 117 -15.68 -9.98 5.29
CA GLU A 117 -15.97 -9.12 4.15
C GLU A 117 -16.77 -7.91 4.60
N PRO A 118 -16.20 -6.68 4.57
CA PRO A 118 -16.94 -5.52 5.03
C PRO A 118 -18.03 -5.15 4.01
N ALA A 119 -19.07 -4.48 4.49
CA ALA A 119 -20.10 -3.91 3.62
C ALA A 119 -19.48 -3.01 2.52
N ALA A 120 -20.15 -2.92 1.37
CA ALA A 120 -19.72 -2.08 0.26
C ALA A 120 -19.44 -0.63 0.73
N GLY A 121 -18.35 -0.03 0.23
CA GLY A 121 -17.90 1.31 0.63
C GLY A 121 -17.12 1.38 1.94
N ARG A 122 -16.85 0.25 2.62
CA ARG A 122 -15.95 0.20 3.79
C ARG A 122 -14.59 -0.39 3.44
N LEU A 123 -13.56 0.12 4.11
CA LEU A 123 -12.20 -0.43 4.00
C LEU A 123 -12.16 -1.84 4.62
N PRO A 124 -11.43 -2.78 3.99
CA PRO A 124 -11.22 -4.11 4.56
C PRO A 124 -10.39 -4.05 5.84
N ALA A 125 -10.55 -5.05 6.70
CA ALA A 125 -9.68 -5.21 7.85
C ALA A 125 -8.26 -5.55 7.39
N GLY A 126 -7.26 -5.13 8.16
CA GLY A 126 -5.87 -5.32 7.80
C GLY A 126 -4.91 -4.57 8.68
N PHE A 127 -3.62 -4.71 8.38
CA PHE A 127 -2.56 -3.96 9.02
C PHE A 127 -2.33 -2.64 8.27
N ARG A 128 -2.50 -1.51 8.97
CA ARG A 128 -2.31 -0.18 8.40
C ARG A 128 -0.95 0.36 8.77
N LEU A 129 -0.08 0.55 7.77
CA LEU A 129 1.20 1.21 7.92
C LEU A 129 1.08 2.67 7.50
N GLU A 130 1.10 3.57 8.48
CA GLU A 130 1.16 5.01 8.23
C GLU A 130 2.57 5.42 7.75
N ARG A 131 2.63 6.32 6.78
CA ARG A 131 3.87 6.92 6.30
C ARG A 131 4.63 7.58 7.45
N ALA A 132 3.95 8.34 8.29
CA ALA A 132 4.56 9.02 9.42
C ALA A 132 5.22 8.03 10.40
N ALA A 133 4.54 6.90 10.70
CA ALA A 133 5.07 5.87 11.57
C ALA A 133 6.30 5.18 10.94
N LEU A 134 6.24 4.88 9.63
CA LEU A 134 7.39 4.36 8.90
C LEU A 134 8.58 5.32 8.98
N LEU A 135 8.40 6.59 8.63
CA LEU A 135 9.49 7.56 8.64
C LEU A 135 10.08 7.78 10.03
N GLN A 136 9.26 7.75 11.08
CA GLN A 136 9.75 7.79 12.47
C GLN A 136 10.62 6.57 12.77
N SER A 137 10.22 5.37 12.35
CA SER A 137 11.03 4.16 12.55
C SER A 137 12.36 4.18 11.78
N LEU A 138 12.43 4.89 10.65
CA LEU A 138 13.65 5.04 9.85
C LEU A 138 14.61 6.11 10.38
N ALA A 139 14.11 7.04 11.19
CA ALA A 139 14.89 8.10 11.83
C ALA A 139 15.47 7.69 13.19
N ALA A 140 15.09 6.52 13.70
CA ALA A 140 15.64 5.91 14.91
C ALA A 140 16.95 5.16 14.60
#